data_AF-A0A6P2SV48-F1
#
_entry.id   AF-A0A6P2SV48-F1
#
_cell.length_a   1.000
_cell.length_b   1.000
_cell.length_c   1.000
_cell.angle_alpha   90.00
_cell.angle_beta   90.00
_cell.angle_gamma   90.00
#
_symmetry.space_group_name_H-M   'P 1'
#
loop_
_entity.id
_entity.type
_entity.pdbx_description
1 polymer ?
#
loop_
_entity_poly.entity_id
_entity_poly.type
_entity_poly.pdbx_seq_one_letter_code
_entity_poly.pdbx_strand_id
1 'polypeptide(L)'
;MARTHAFVGGEIGINGHHYKGGQFLPSTLAEPGRWRVGGKWVAIGRKLIAPGEFAVQPTPFSVALFQLAGVGYATILDDHGRLILNPGANGDGVRDYDGNLITRDTELRPGIKGIRGKEVTTIGAVMDAWNEGLRWFNVVPDAEAKTA
;
A
#
# COMPACT_ATOMS: atom_id res chain seq x y z
N MET A 1 15.22 19.57 -4.17
CA MET A 1 14.22 18.95 -3.29
C MET A 1 13.11 18.40 -4.17
N ALA A 2 12.99 17.07 -4.26
CA ALA A 2 11.95 16.44 -5.08
C ALA A 2 10.59 16.68 -4.42
N ARG A 3 9.67 17.31 -5.15
CA ARG A 3 8.32 17.65 -4.67
C ARG A 3 7.45 16.41 -4.77
N THR A 4 6.78 16.06 -3.67
CA THR A 4 6.02 14.81 -3.50
C THR A 4 4.53 14.95 -3.84
N HIS A 5 4.05 16.15 -4.17
CA HIS A 5 2.65 16.44 -4.49
C HIS A 5 2.50 17.43 -5.64
N ALA A 6 1.43 17.23 -6.40
CA ALA A 6 1.00 18.06 -7.49
C ALA A 6 -0.11 19.03 -7.09
N PHE A 7 0.09 20.32 -7.33
CA PHE A 7 -0.90 21.36 -6.99
C PHE A 7 -1.99 21.53 -8.06
N VAL A 8 -1.80 21.00 -9.28
CA VAL A 8 -2.72 21.16 -10.41
C VAL A 8 -2.91 19.81 -11.10
N GLY A 9 -4.11 19.53 -11.61
CA GLY A 9 -4.41 18.25 -12.24
C GLY A 9 -3.52 17.96 -13.46
N GLY A 10 -3.02 16.73 -13.57
CA GLY A 10 -2.20 16.30 -14.70
C GLY A 10 -0.78 15.84 -14.36
N GLU A 11 -0.38 15.86 -13.09
CA GLU A 11 0.97 15.47 -12.66
C GLU A 11 1.06 14.00 -12.19
N ILE A 12 2.28 13.47 -12.26
CA ILE A 12 2.63 12.09 -11.95
C ILE A 12 3.18 12.01 -10.53
N GLY A 13 2.53 11.26 -9.64
CA GLY A 13 3.00 11.04 -8.27
C GLY A 13 4.20 10.09 -8.21
N ILE A 14 4.77 9.93 -7.01
CA ILE A 14 5.95 9.07 -6.74
C ILE A 14 5.72 7.61 -7.16
N ASN A 15 4.46 7.20 -7.28
CA ASN A 15 4.03 5.88 -7.76
C ASN A 15 3.78 5.80 -9.29
N GLY A 16 4.18 6.80 -10.07
CA GLY A 16 4.07 6.78 -11.53
C GLY A 16 2.64 6.96 -12.07
N HIS A 17 1.71 7.49 -11.27
CA HIS A 17 0.29 7.61 -11.63
C HIS A 17 -0.20 9.06 -11.72
N HIS A 18 -1.23 9.28 -12.54
CA HIS A 18 -1.86 10.59 -12.72
C HIS A 18 -2.90 10.88 -11.63
N TYR A 19 -2.84 12.09 -11.07
CA TYR A 19 -3.75 12.56 -10.03
C TYR A 19 -4.58 13.75 -10.50
N LYS A 20 -5.82 13.86 -9.96
CA LYS A 20 -6.64 15.07 -10.02
C LYS A 20 -7.31 15.30 -8.66
N GLY A 21 -6.94 16.38 -7.97
CA GLY A 21 -7.56 16.79 -6.70
C GLY A 21 -7.41 15.79 -5.56
N GLY A 22 -6.26 15.11 -5.44
CA GLY A 22 -6.06 14.04 -4.45
C GLY A 22 -6.78 12.73 -4.79
N GLN A 23 -7.59 12.70 -5.85
CA GLN A 23 -8.23 11.50 -6.36
C GLN A 23 -7.38 10.91 -7.48
N PHE A 24 -7.09 9.61 -7.35
CA PHE A 24 -6.44 8.82 -8.39
C PHE A 24 -7.31 8.80 -9.65
N LEU A 25 -6.75 9.23 -10.79
CA LEU A 25 -7.44 9.13 -12.06
C LEU A 25 -7.17 7.74 -12.68
N PRO A 26 -8.21 7.04 -13.19
CA PRO A 26 -8.05 5.76 -13.84
C PRO A 26 -7.46 5.96 -15.24
N SER A 27 -6.17 6.24 -15.31
CA SER A 27 -5.36 6.08 -16.51
C SER A 27 -4.25 5.06 -16.27
N THR A 28 -4.51 4.06 -15.43
CA THR A 28 -3.60 2.93 -15.21
C THR A 28 -3.83 1.84 -16.23
N LEU A 29 -2.72 1.29 -16.71
CA LEU A 29 -2.48 0.19 -17.65
C LEU A 29 -3.23 -1.14 -17.38
N ALA A 30 -4.25 -1.15 -16.52
CA ALA A 30 -5.05 -2.33 -16.24
C ALA A 30 -6.54 -1.98 -16.12
N GLU A 31 -7.35 -2.45 -17.07
CA GLU A 31 -8.82 -2.29 -17.03
C GLU A 31 -9.43 -2.95 -15.77
N PRO A 32 -10.49 -2.34 -15.20
CA PRO A 32 -11.27 -2.96 -14.14
C PRO A 32 -11.79 -4.34 -14.60
N GLY A 33 -11.37 -5.43 -13.94
CA GLY A 33 -11.74 -6.77 -14.38
C GLY A 33 -11.05 -7.91 -13.65
N ARG A 34 -11.25 -9.14 -14.15
CA ARG A 34 -10.53 -10.33 -13.69
C ARG A 34 -9.23 -10.46 -14.47
N TRP A 35 -8.11 -10.52 -13.76
CA TRP A 35 -6.78 -10.69 -14.34
C TRP A 35 -6.26 -12.08 -14.03
N ARG A 36 -5.48 -12.65 -14.94
CA ARG A 36 -4.73 -13.87 -14.67
C ARG A 36 -3.26 -13.50 -14.47
N VAL A 37 -2.79 -13.68 -13.24
CA VAL A 37 -1.42 -13.35 -12.83
C VAL A 37 -0.78 -14.63 -12.33
N GLY A 38 0.33 -15.07 -12.92
CA GLY A 38 0.98 -16.34 -12.53
C GLY A 38 0.01 -17.54 -12.51
N GLY A 39 -0.94 -17.59 -13.45
CA GLY A 39 -1.97 -18.62 -13.53
C GLY A 39 -3.16 -18.45 -12.58
N LYS A 40 -3.13 -17.51 -11.63
CA LYS A 40 -4.19 -17.24 -10.64
C LYS A 40 -5.09 -16.09 -11.07
N TRP A 41 -6.39 -16.25 -10.83
CA TRP A 41 -7.36 -15.15 -11.01
C TRP A 41 -7.24 -14.12 -9.90
N VAL A 42 -7.03 -12.86 -10.26
CA VAL A 42 -6.99 -11.70 -9.37
C VAL A 42 -8.14 -10.78 -9.78
N ALA A 43 -8.88 -10.28 -8.80
CA ALA A 43 -10.07 -9.46 -9.03
C ALA A 43 -10.11 -8.31 -8.03
N ILE A 44 -10.80 -7.25 -8.41
CA ILE A 44 -11.13 -6.12 -7.53
C ILE A 44 -12.05 -6.59 -6.41
N GLY A 45 -11.81 -6.09 -5.20
CA GLY A 45 -12.66 -6.24 -4.04
C GLY A 45 -12.65 -5.01 -3.13
N ARG A 46 -13.39 -5.07 -2.03
CA ARG A 46 -13.37 -4.05 -0.97
C ARG A 46 -12.28 -4.36 0.04
N LYS A 47 -11.52 -3.34 0.46
CA LYS A 47 -10.46 -3.43 1.46
C LYS A 47 -10.65 -2.36 2.53
N LEU A 48 -10.22 -2.68 3.75
CA LEU A 48 -10.11 -1.72 4.84
C LEU A 48 -8.93 -0.78 4.54
N ILE A 49 -9.20 0.51 4.38
CA ILE A 49 -8.20 1.52 4.00
C ILE A 49 -7.88 2.52 5.12
N ALA A 50 -8.73 2.55 6.16
CA ALA A 50 -8.57 3.32 7.39
C ALA A 50 -9.51 2.70 8.47
N PRO A 51 -9.47 3.13 9.74
CA PRO A 51 -10.36 2.58 10.79
C PRO A 51 -11.83 2.62 10.40
N GLY A 52 -12.46 1.45 10.31
CA GLY A 52 -13.87 1.32 9.93
C GLY A 52 -14.19 1.69 8.46
N GLU A 53 -13.22 2.17 7.69
CA GLU A 53 -13.43 2.67 6.34
C GLU A 53 -13.04 1.62 5.29
N PHE A 54 -14.00 1.25 4.45
CA PHE A 54 -13.82 0.28 3.37
C PHE A 54 -14.00 0.92 2.01
N ALA A 55 -13.00 0.78 1.14
CA ALA A 55 -13.06 1.25 -0.24
C ALA A 55 -12.82 0.11 -1.24
N VAL A 56 -13.36 0.28 -2.45
CA VAL A 56 -13.13 -0.62 -3.58
C VAL A 56 -11.73 -0.35 -4.14
N GLN A 57 -10.97 -1.41 -4.42
CA GLN A 57 -9.65 -1.30 -5.05
C GLN A 57 -9.76 -0.60 -6.41
N PRO A 58 -8.90 0.40 -6.71
CA PRO A 58 -8.86 1.03 -8.03
C PRO A 58 -8.50 0.05 -9.15
N THR A 59 -7.58 -0.88 -8.86
CA THR A 59 -7.14 -1.93 -9.78
C THR A 59 -7.02 -3.28 -9.04
N PRO A 60 -7.04 -4.42 -9.74
CA PRO A 60 -6.72 -5.73 -9.16
C PRO A 60 -5.31 -5.82 -8.53
N PHE A 61 -4.43 -4.87 -8.89
CA PHE A 61 -3.05 -4.77 -8.42
C PHE A 61 -2.89 -3.84 -7.21
N SER A 62 -3.96 -3.15 -6.80
CA SER A 62 -3.93 -2.22 -5.66
C SER A 62 -4.04 -2.96 -4.32
N VAL A 63 -3.11 -2.71 -3.40
CA VAL A 63 -3.14 -3.21 -2.02
C VAL A 63 -3.37 -2.03 -1.07
N ALA A 64 -4.21 -2.21 -0.06
CA ALA A 64 -4.46 -1.14 0.92
C ALA A 64 -3.21 -0.89 1.77
N LEU A 65 -2.72 0.35 1.81
CA LEU A 65 -1.57 0.74 2.64
C LEU A 65 -1.82 0.43 4.12
N PHE A 66 -3.05 0.62 4.58
CA PHE A 66 -3.46 0.33 5.95
C PHE A 66 -3.30 -1.15 6.32
N GLN A 67 -3.54 -2.06 5.38
CA GLN A 67 -3.29 -3.50 5.60
C GLN A 67 -1.80 -3.82 5.52
N LEU A 68 -1.10 -3.20 4.56
CA LEU A 68 0.33 -3.41 4.35
C LEU A 68 1.18 -2.93 5.53
N ALA A 69 0.75 -1.86 6.22
CA ALA A 69 1.39 -1.35 7.42
C ALA A 69 1.28 -2.28 8.64
N GLY A 70 0.50 -3.37 8.56
CA GLY A 70 0.34 -4.31 9.67
C GLY A 70 -0.33 -3.67 10.89
N VAL A 71 -1.34 -2.83 10.67
CA VAL A 71 -2.03 -2.07 11.74
C VAL A 71 -2.62 -3.02 12.78
N GLY A 72 -2.38 -2.73 14.05
CA GLY A 72 -2.73 -3.57 15.20
C GLY A 72 -1.60 -4.51 15.64
N TYR A 73 -0.55 -4.65 14.84
CA TYR A 73 0.66 -5.39 15.22
C TYR A 73 1.92 -4.56 15.03
N ALA A 74 2.37 -4.35 13.78
CA ALA A 74 3.60 -3.61 13.46
C ALA A 74 3.43 -2.10 13.68
N THR A 75 2.23 -1.60 13.39
CA THR A 75 1.89 -0.19 13.53
C THR A 75 0.60 -0.01 14.31
N ILE A 76 0.42 1.17 14.90
CA ILE A 76 -0.82 1.60 15.56
C ILE A 76 -1.13 3.04 15.13
N LEU A 77 -2.31 3.53 15.53
CA LEU A 77 -2.64 4.94 15.38
C LEU A 77 -2.29 5.69 16.67
N ASP A 78 -1.64 6.84 16.54
CA ASP A 78 -1.49 7.80 17.63
C ASP A 78 -2.82 8.54 17.91
N ASP A 79 -2.84 9.36 18.95
CA ASP A 79 -4.02 10.15 19.34
C ASP A 79 -4.47 11.17 18.27
N HIS A 80 -3.61 11.43 17.27
CA HIS A 80 -3.91 12.28 16.12
C HIS A 80 -4.37 11.49 14.89
N GLY A 81 -4.54 10.17 15.02
CA GLY A 81 -4.97 9.30 13.94
C GLY A 81 -3.89 9.06 12.88
N ARG A 82 -2.61 9.24 13.21
CA ARG A 82 -1.47 8.95 12.32
C ARG A 82 -0.91 7.57 12.62
N LEU A 83 -0.47 6.87 11.58
CA LEU A 83 0.29 5.64 11.75
C LEU A 83 1.66 5.94 12.38
N ILE A 84 1.93 5.24 13.48
CA ILE A 84 3.21 5.16 14.17
C ILE A 84 3.63 3.69 14.31
N LEU A 85 4.92 3.44 14.56
CA LEU A 85 5.36 2.10 14.95
C LEU A 85 4.73 1.72 16.29
N ASN A 86 4.38 0.44 16.43
CA ASN A 86 3.86 -0.06 17.69
C ASN A 86 4.98 -0.12 18.74
N PRO A 87 4.89 0.63 19.86
CA PRO A 87 5.90 0.60 20.91
C PRO A 87 5.88 -0.72 21.71
N GLY A 88 4.90 -1.61 21.48
CA GLY A 88 4.72 -2.80 22.29
C GLY A 88 4.20 -2.48 23.69
N ALA A 89 3.83 -3.51 24.46
CA ALA A 89 3.24 -3.33 25.79
C ALA A 89 4.19 -2.66 26.80
N ASN A 90 5.51 -2.86 26.63
CA ASN A 90 6.53 -2.36 27.54
C ASN A 90 7.37 -1.20 26.96
N GLY A 91 7.10 -0.75 25.73
CA GLY A 91 7.90 0.28 25.07
C GLY A 91 9.12 -0.21 24.27
N ASP A 92 9.41 -1.53 24.28
CA ASP A 92 10.57 -2.12 23.59
C ASP A 92 10.36 -2.35 22.07
N GLY A 93 9.18 -1.99 21.55
CA GLY A 93 8.74 -2.27 20.20
C GLY A 93 8.23 -3.71 20.00
N VAL A 94 7.85 -4.02 18.76
CA VAL A 94 7.40 -5.35 18.34
C VAL A 94 8.43 -6.00 17.43
N ARG A 95 8.46 -7.34 17.41
CA ARG A 95 9.43 -8.12 16.64
C ARG A 95 8.78 -8.81 15.46
N ASP A 96 9.53 -9.08 14.42
CA ASP A 96 9.08 -9.93 13.32
C ASP A 96 9.09 -11.41 13.73
N TYR A 97 8.74 -12.29 12.79
CA TYR A 97 8.73 -13.73 13.01
C TYR A 97 10.13 -14.30 13.33
N ASP A 98 11.19 -13.68 12.83
CA ASP A 98 12.58 -14.09 13.05
C ASP A 98 13.16 -13.50 14.35
N GLY A 99 12.37 -12.72 15.09
CA GLY A 99 12.75 -12.09 16.35
C GLY A 99 13.48 -10.75 16.19
N ASN A 100 13.61 -10.22 14.98
CA ASN A 100 14.22 -8.91 14.77
C ASN A 100 13.24 -7.80 15.14
N LEU A 101 13.76 -6.68 15.63
CA LEU A 101 12.94 -5.52 15.93
C LEU A 101 12.35 -4.96 14.63
N ILE A 102 11.04 -4.72 14.62
CA ILE A 102 10.38 -4.03 13.53
C ILE A 102 10.68 -2.54 13.64
N THR A 103 11.30 -1.98 12.60
CA THR A 103 11.64 -0.57 12.51
C THR A 103 11.03 0.05 11.25
N ARG A 104 11.25 1.35 11.06
CA ARG A 104 10.84 2.04 9.83
C ARG A 104 11.58 1.51 8.60
N ASP A 105 12.76 0.93 8.78
CA ASP A 105 13.60 0.41 7.70
C ASP A 105 13.31 -1.06 7.39
N THR A 106 12.45 -1.73 8.18
CA THR A 106 12.03 -3.11 7.90
C THR A 106 11.41 -3.19 6.51
N GLU A 107 12.04 -3.99 5.67
CA GLU A 107 11.64 -4.18 4.28
C GLU A 107 10.34 -4.98 4.20
N LEU A 108 9.48 -4.53 3.28
CA LEU A 108 8.26 -5.20 2.90
C LEU A 108 8.30 -5.49 1.42
N ARG A 109 7.78 -6.65 1.04
CA ARG A 109 7.57 -6.99 -0.37
C ARG A 109 6.08 -7.14 -0.66
N PRO A 110 5.39 -6.04 -1.03
CA PRO A 110 3.97 -6.07 -1.32
C PRO A 110 3.66 -7.09 -2.41
N GLY A 111 2.54 -7.80 -2.28
CA GLY A 111 2.16 -8.84 -3.23
C GLY A 111 0.66 -8.96 -3.39
N ILE A 112 0.22 -9.64 -4.44
CA ILE A 112 -1.19 -9.89 -4.75
C ILE A 112 -1.45 -11.40 -4.85
N LYS A 113 -2.39 -11.91 -4.06
CA LYS A 113 -2.83 -13.33 -4.08
C LYS A 113 -1.66 -14.35 -4.02
N GLY A 114 -0.68 -14.07 -3.17
CA GLY A 114 0.51 -14.90 -2.98
C GLY A 114 1.54 -14.81 -4.12
N ILE A 115 1.45 -13.78 -4.95
CA ILE A 115 2.45 -13.42 -5.96
C ILE A 115 3.18 -12.20 -5.44
N ARG A 116 4.51 -12.29 -5.30
CA ARG A 116 5.34 -11.19 -4.81
C ARG A 116 5.36 -10.06 -5.85
N GLY A 117 5.47 -8.82 -5.37
CA GLY A 117 5.81 -7.69 -6.21
C GLY A 117 7.29 -7.67 -6.55
N LYS A 118 7.64 -7.01 -7.66
CA LYS A 118 9.05 -6.80 -8.05
C LYS A 118 9.76 -5.87 -7.08
N GLU A 119 9.04 -4.86 -6.61
CA GLU A 119 9.54 -3.79 -5.76
C GLU A 119 9.58 -4.19 -4.28
N VAL A 120 10.58 -3.65 -3.59
CA VAL A 120 10.70 -3.67 -2.14
C VAL A 120 10.42 -2.26 -1.64
N THR A 121 9.66 -2.15 -0.56
CA THR A 121 9.41 -0.90 0.16
C THR A 121 9.75 -1.10 1.63
N THR A 122 9.53 -0.10 2.49
CA THR A 122 9.74 -0.22 3.94
C THR A 122 8.47 0.13 4.70
N ILE A 123 8.39 -0.32 5.96
CA ILE A 123 7.27 0.07 6.85
C ILE A 123 7.18 1.59 6.95
N GLY A 124 8.31 2.29 7.09
CA GLY A 124 8.35 3.75 7.17
C GLY A 124 7.72 4.42 5.95
N ALA A 125 8.08 3.97 4.74
CA ALA A 125 7.52 4.52 3.50
C ALA A 125 6.00 4.28 3.39
N VAL A 126 5.53 3.11 3.83
CA VAL A 126 4.08 2.79 3.85
C VAL A 126 3.34 3.67 4.85
N MET A 127 3.89 3.89 6.04
CA MET A 127 3.32 4.76 7.06
C MET A 127 3.23 6.20 6.56
N ASP A 128 4.31 6.73 5.98
CA ASP A 128 4.38 8.10 5.49
C ASP A 128 3.36 8.32 4.37
N ALA A 129 3.31 7.41 3.38
CA ALA A 129 2.33 7.46 2.32
C ALA A 129 0.88 7.49 2.85
N TRP A 130 0.58 6.66 3.85
CA TRP A 130 -0.76 6.64 4.44
C TRP A 130 -1.08 7.93 5.23
N ASN A 131 -0.11 8.43 6.01
CA ASN A 131 -0.22 9.68 6.76
C ASN A 131 -0.35 10.91 5.85
N GLU A 132 0.22 10.85 4.64
CA GLU A 132 0.09 11.85 3.58
C GLU A 132 -1.25 11.77 2.82
N GLY A 133 -2.12 10.81 3.18
CA GLY A 133 -3.47 10.69 2.61
C GLY A 133 -3.60 9.63 1.51
N LEU A 134 -2.52 8.96 1.12
CA LEU A 134 -2.62 7.84 0.19
C LEU A 134 -3.29 6.63 0.86
N ARG A 135 -4.00 5.83 0.07
CA ARG A 135 -4.73 4.64 0.58
C ARG A 135 -4.32 3.34 -0.09
N TRP A 136 -3.68 3.43 -1.25
CA TRP A 136 -3.39 2.30 -2.11
C TRP A 136 -1.92 2.29 -2.53
N PHE A 137 -1.31 1.11 -2.44
CA PHE A 137 -0.04 0.78 -3.06
C PHE A 137 -0.33 -0.04 -4.33
N ASN A 138 0.23 0.32 -5.47
CA ASN A 138 0.04 -0.44 -6.70
C ASN A 138 1.18 -1.47 -6.86
N VAL A 139 0.83 -2.75 -6.92
CA VAL A 139 1.81 -3.83 -7.02
C VAL A 139 2.13 -4.12 -8.47
N VAL A 140 3.40 -4.05 -8.85
CA VAL A 140 3.89 -4.67 -10.09
C VAL A 140 4.21 -6.13 -9.78
N PRO A 141 3.38 -7.11 -10.20
CA PRO A 141 3.63 -8.50 -9.86
C PRO A 141 4.89 -9.03 -10.51
N ASP A 142 5.62 -9.87 -9.79
CA ASP A 142 6.74 -10.65 -10.30
C ASP A 142 6.25 -11.94 -10.98
N ALA A 143 5.31 -11.76 -11.91
CA ALA A 143 4.74 -12.79 -12.78
C ALA A 143 4.10 -12.13 -13.99
N GLU A 144 3.95 -12.89 -15.08
CA GLU A 144 3.19 -12.43 -16.24
C GLU A 144 1.73 -12.16 -15.86
N ALA A 145 1.23 -10.97 -16.22
CA ALA A 145 -0.15 -10.55 -16.00
C ALA A 145 -0.86 -10.44 -17.35
N LYS A 146 -1.97 -11.16 -17.51
CA LYS A 146 -2.82 -11.13 -18.70
C LYS A 146 -4.22 -10.69 -18.31
N THR A 147 -4.81 -9.81 -19.11
CA THR A 147 -6.26 -9.57 -19.11
C THR A 147 -6.98 -10.83 -19.56
N ALA A 148 -8.23 -11.00 -19.11
CA ALA A 148 -9.14 -11.97 -19.70
C ALA A 148 -9.55 -11.54 -21.11
#